data_AF-A0AAV2JA49-F1
#
_entry.id   AF-A0AAV2JA49-F1
#
_cell.length_a   1.000
_cell.length_b   1.000
_cell.length_c   1.000
_cell.angle_alpha   90.00
_cell.angle_beta   90.00
_cell.angle_gamma   90.00
#
_symmetry.space_group_name_H-M   'P 1'
#
loop_
_entity.id
_entity.type
_entity.pdbx_description
1 polymer ?
#
loop_
_entity_poly.entity_id
_entity_poly.type
_entity_poly.pdbx_seq_one_letter_code
_entity_poly.pdbx_strand_id
1 'polypeptide(L)'
;MYAVLVHSPDKKKYRKVPLLEESENCICAFRADPNPHFIWRPQAMCGTHEFFLEEHEENLSIRDFIPVQRYVWDHVSLVLDVGDKVLRFTEQELCRGLRFCKKDPVADRVYSYLKKFPLFEEANTIVQKLWPDSVPLQKFEGSDFHIYKEDTEEEKEEERREGRDEREETEREGKEEE
;
A
#
# COMPACT_ATOMS: atom_id res chain seq x y z
N MET A 1 -4.37 -1.33 13.68
CA MET A 1 -5.83 -1.14 13.47
C MET A 1 -6.18 0.34 13.64
N TYR A 2 -6.77 0.92 12.61
CA TYR A 2 -7.24 2.32 12.58
C TYR A 2 -8.76 2.37 12.55
N ALA A 3 -9.35 3.33 13.26
CA ALA A 3 -10.78 3.62 13.19
C ALA A 3 -11.00 5.04 12.68
N VAL A 4 -11.67 5.19 11.54
CA VAL A 4 -11.98 6.46 10.93
C VAL A 4 -13.44 6.80 11.20
N LEU A 5 -13.66 7.90 11.92
CA LEU A 5 -15.00 8.42 12.16
C LEU A 5 -15.41 9.36 11.03
N VAL A 6 -16.53 9.05 10.38
CA VAL A 6 -17.17 9.91 9.38
C VAL A 6 -18.45 10.46 9.97
N HIS A 7 -18.56 11.79 10.06
CA HIS A 7 -19.73 12.45 10.64
C HIS A 7 -20.05 13.76 9.90
N SER A 8 -21.28 14.26 10.08
CA SER A 8 -21.68 15.58 9.55
C SER A 8 -20.85 16.70 10.21
N PRO A 9 -20.43 17.74 9.46
CA PRO A 9 -19.61 18.86 9.98
C PRO A 9 -20.22 19.56 11.21
N ASP A 10 -21.54 19.54 11.34
CA ASP A 10 -22.27 20.26 12.39
C ASP A 10 -22.18 19.58 13.77
N LYS A 11 -21.70 18.33 13.82
CA LYS A 11 -21.62 17.55 15.06
C LYS A 11 -20.41 17.94 15.91
N LYS A 12 -20.61 18.97 16.74
CA LYS A 12 -19.61 19.48 17.70
C LYS A 12 -19.07 18.44 18.69
N LYS A 13 -19.78 17.33 18.92
CA LYS A 13 -19.36 16.26 19.85
C LYS A 13 -18.03 15.59 19.48
N TYR A 14 -17.61 15.68 18.21
CA TYR A 14 -16.39 15.05 17.72
C TYR A 14 -15.24 16.03 17.47
N ARG A 15 -15.34 17.27 17.95
CA ARG A 15 -14.27 18.27 17.82
C ARG A 15 -12.90 17.85 18.39
N LYS A 16 -12.88 16.83 19.27
CA LYS A 16 -11.65 16.28 19.84
C LYS A 16 -11.00 15.22 18.96
N VAL A 17 -11.71 14.69 17.96
CA VAL A 17 -11.18 13.73 17.02
C VAL A 17 -10.36 14.49 15.97
N PRO A 18 -9.12 14.07 15.68
CA PRO A 18 -8.30 14.75 14.68
C PRO A 18 -8.91 14.66 13.29
N LEU A 19 -8.72 15.71 12.50
CA LEU A 19 -9.09 15.70 11.08
C LEU A 19 -8.12 14.83 10.29
N LEU A 20 -8.61 14.21 9.22
CA LEU A 20 -7.82 13.40 8.30
C LEU A 20 -7.18 14.29 7.23
N GLU A 21 -6.18 15.07 7.64
CA GLU A 21 -5.40 15.90 6.74
C GLU A 21 -4.37 15.07 5.96
N GLU A 22 -4.18 15.42 4.69
CA GLU A 22 -3.18 14.76 3.86
C GLU A 22 -1.77 15.30 4.14
N SER A 23 -0.86 14.40 4.51
CA SER A 23 0.58 14.66 4.65
C SER A 23 1.39 13.46 4.13
N GLU A 24 2.69 13.64 3.86
CA GLU A 24 3.54 12.57 3.30
C GLU A 24 3.58 11.31 4.18
N ASN A 25 3.45 11.46 5.51
CA ASN A 25 3.54 10.36 6.46
C ASN A 25 2.19 9.86 7.01
N CYS A 26 1.06 10.37 6.50
CA CYS A 26 -0.25 9.93 7.00
C CYS A 26 -0.65 8.57 6.42
N ILE A 27 -1.01 7.67 7.34
CA ILE A 27 -1.48 6.31 7.00
C ILE A 27 -2.90 6.38 6.43
N CYS A 28 -3.72 7.30 6.92
CA CYS A 28 -5.03 7.56 6.39
C CYS A 28 -5.25 9.08 6.26
N ALA A 29 -5.78 9.50 5.12
CA ALA A 29 -6.19 10.88 4.84
C ALA A 29 -7.52 10.90 4.11
N PHE A 30 -8.20 12.05 4.16
CA PHE A 30 -9.38 12.32 3.35
C PHE A 30 -9.11 13.51 2.45
N ARG A 31 -9.15 13.28 1.13
CA ARG A 31 -9.03 14.35 0.14
C ARG A 31 -10.43 14.77 -0.27
N ALA A 32 -10.77 16.04 -0.07
CA ALA A 32 -12.12 16.56 -0.35
C ALA A 32 -12.33 16.88 -1.84
N ASP A 33 -11.30 17.35 -2.55
CA ASP A 33 -11.38 17.82 -3.93
C ASP A 33 -10.28 17.20 -4.80
N PRO A 34 -10.47 17.04 -6.12
CA PRO A 34 -11.70 17.29 -6.89
C PRO A 34 -12.74 16.16 -6.82
N ASN A 35 -12.34 14.99 -6.32
CA ASN A 35 -13.23 13.85 -6.14
C ASN A 35 -13.05 13.35 -4.70
N PRO A 36 -14.04 13.45 -3.81
CA PRO A 36 -13.87 13.11 -2.41
C PRO A 36 -13.50 11.63 -2.19
N HIS A 37 -12.37 11.35 -1.54
CA HIS A 37 -11.95 9.97 -1.28
C HIS A 37 -11.05 9.83 -0.05
N PHE A 38 -11.06 8.62 0.52
CA PHE A 38 -10.07 8.21 1.51
C PHE A 38 -8.81 7.72 0.81
N ILE A 39 -7.67 8.18 1.30
CA ILE A 39 -6.37 7.63 0.99
C ILE A 39 -5.99 6.75 2.17
N TRP A 40 -5.66 5.51 1.89
CA TRP A 40 -5.05 4.60 2.86
C TRP A 40 -3.68 4.26 2.29
N ARG A 41 -2.63 4.37 3.10
CA ARG A 41 -1.26 4.01 2.74
C ARG A 41 -0.83 2.79 3.55
N PRO A 42 -0.04 1.89 2.95
CA PRO A 42 0.52 0.78 3.70
C PRO A 42 1.65 1.26 4.60
N GLN A 43 1.96 0.49 5.64
CA GLN A 43 3.07 0.74 6.55
C GLN A 43 4.19 -0.26 6.31
N ALA A 44 5.44 0.18 6.34
CA ALA A 44 6.58 -0.72 6.29
C ALA A 44 6.63 -1.56 7.60
N MET A 45 6.70 -2.89 7.46
CA MET A 45 6.81 -3.83 8.59
C MET A 45 8.22 -3.91 9.15
N CYS A 46 9.22 -3.78 8.30
CA CYS A 46 10.61 -3.93 8.65
C CYS A 46 11.45 -2.94 7.84
N GLY A 47 12.62 -2.60 8.37
CA GLY A 47 13.66 -1.95 7.57
C GLY A 47 14.12 -2.84 6.42
N THR A 48 15.00 -2.31 5.60
CA THR A 48 15.76 -3.07 4.61
C THR A 48 16.70 -4.02 5.36
N HIS A 49 16.33 -5.30 5.44
CA HIS A 49 17.25 -6.33 5.91
C HIS A 49 17.80 -7.08 4.70
N GLU A 50 19.12 -7.08 4.58
CA GLU A 50 19.85 -7.38 3.34
C GLU A 50 20.39 -8.81 3.28
N PHE A 51 20.14 -9.62 4.31
CA PHE A 51 20.81 -10.90 4.49
C PHE A 51 19.84 -12.02 4.87
N PHE A 52 19.95 -13.16 4.18
CA PHE A 52 19.38 -14.43 4.64
C PHE A 52 20.51 -15.37 5.06
N LEU A 53 20.28 -16.08 6.16
CA LEU A 53 21.11 -17.19 6.59
C LEU A 53 20.70 -18.43 5.78
N GLU A 54 21.63 -18.98 5.01
CA GLU A 54 21.45 -20.21 4.23
C GLU A 54 22.16 -21.35 4.95
N GLU A 55 21.40 -22.39 5.28
CA GLU A 55 21.93 -23.57 5.96
C GLU A 55 22.26 -24.65 4.92
N HIS A 56 23.52 -25.05 4.92
CA HIS A 56 24.05 -26.18 4.19
C HIS A 56 24.37 -27.30 5.18
N GLU A 57 24.47 -28.55 4.70
CA GLU A 57 24.61 -29.75 5.55
C GLU A 57 25.70 -29.66 6.64
N GLU A 58 26.74 -28.84 6.43
CA GLU A 58 27.84 -28.65 7.38
C GLU A 58 28.12 -27.18 7.76
N ASN A 59 27.48 -26.19 7.12
CA ASN A 59 27.85 -24.77 7.24
C ASN A 59 26.64 -23.82 7.17
N LEU A 60 26.79 -22.64 7.78
CA LEU A 60 25.88 -21.50 7.61
C LEU A 60 26.57 -20.44 6.74
N SER A 61 25.93 -20.01 5.65
CA SER A 61 26.40 -18.89 4.83
C SER A 61 25.39 -17.75 4.83
N ILE A 62 25.87 -16.53 4.56
CA ILE A 62 25.02 -15.36 4.39
C ILE A 62 24.94 -15.07 2.90
N ARG A 63 23.73 -14.87 2.39
CA ARG A 63 23.49 -14.47 1.00
C ARG A 63 22.81 -13.09 0.94
N ASP A 64 23.37 -12.22 0.10
CA ASP A 64 22.78 -10.93 -0.24
C ASP A 64 21.43 -11.14 -0.93
N PHE A 65 20.40 -10.47 -0.42
CA PHE A 65 19.08 -10.44 -1.03
C PHE A 65 18.76 -9.02 -1.49
N ILE A 66 18.03 -8.87 -2.59
CA ILE A 66 17.56 -7.56 -3.04
C ILE A 66 16.69 -6.98 -1.91
N PRO A 67 17.06 -5.83 -1.31
CA PRO A 67 16.29 -5.26 -0.22
C PRO A 67 14.87 -4.99 -0.72
N VAL A 68 13.89 -5.58 -0.03
CA VAL A 68 12.49 -5.30 -0.31
C VAL A 68 11.83 -4.79 0.96
N GLN A 69 11.42 -3.53 0.94
CA GLN A 69 10.52 -3.01 1.95
C GLN A 69 9.20 -3.79 1.89
N ARG A 70 8.89 -4.49 2.98
CA ARG A 70 7.63 -5.23 3.10
C ARG A 70 6.59 -4.34 3.71
N TYR A 71 5.57 -4.06 2.93
CA TYR A 71 4.45 -3.21 3.31
C TYR A 71 3.25 -4.04 3.77
N VAL A 72 2.60 -3.61 4.85
CA VAL A 72 1.30 -4.14 5.28
C VAL A 72 0.23 -3.08 5.30
N TRP A 73 -0.97 -3.54 4.95
CA TRP A 73 -2.19 -2.80 5.11
C TRP A 73 -2.79 -3.14 6.47
N ASP A 74 -2.70 -2.19 7.40
CA ASP A 74 -3.21 -2.35 8.76
C ASP A 74 -4.72 -2.11 8.82
N HIS A 75 -5.53 -3.00 9.41
CA HIS A 75 -6.99 -2.96 9.29
C HIS A 75 -7.60 -1.58 9.59
N VAL A 76 -8.26 -0.98 8.58
CA VAL A 76 -9.03 0.27 8.72
C VAL A 76 -10.52 -0.05 8.87
N SER A 77 -11.14 0.47 9.93
CA SER A 77 -12.58 0.41 10.16
C SER A 77 -13.21 1.78 9.97
N LEU A 78 -14.28 1.86 9.17
CA LEU A 78 -15.08 3.07 9.01
C LEU A 78 -16.25 3.07 10.00
N VAL A 79 -16.36 4.13 10.80
CA VAL A 79 -17.48 4.37 11.71
C VAL A 79 -18.30 5.54 11.16
N LEU A 80 -19.52 5.26 10.70
CA LEU A 80 -20.38 6.26 10.06
C LEU A 80 -21.42 6.77 11.06
N ASP A 81 -21.29 8.02 11.53
CA ASP A 81 -22.32 8.66 12.36
C ASP A 81 -23.33 9.45 11.51
N VAL A 82 -24.32 8.71 11.03
CA VAL A 82 -25.40 9.21 10.18
C VAL A 82 -26.61 9.77 10.95
N GLY A 83 -26.53 9.88 12.29
CA GLY A 83 -27.65 10.32 13.12
C GLY A 83 -28.80 9.30 13.08
N ASP A 84 -30.05 9.78 12.98
CA ASP A 84 -31.24 8.93 12.93
C ASP A 84 -31.50 8.31 11.54
N LYS A 85 -30.56 8.48 10.61
CA LYS A 85 -30.69 7.95 9.24
C LYS A 85 -30.14 6.54 9.17
N VAL A 86 -30.78 5.70 8.35
CA VAL A 86 -30.26 4.37 8.01
C VAL A 86 -29.68 4.44 6.60
N LEU A 87 -28.40 4.12 6.47
CA LEU A 87 -27.79 3.93 5.15
C LEU A 87 -28.35 2.65 4.54
N ARG A 88 -28.97 2.79 3.36
CA ARG A 88 -29.46 1.67 2.58
C ARG A 88 -28.71 1.64 1.27
N PHE A 89 -28.13 0.50 0.98
CA PHE A 89 -27.49 0.22 -0.29
C PHE A 89 -28.09 -1.06 -0.82
N THR A 90 -28.46 -1.03 -2.08
CA THR A 90 -28.71 -2.23 -2.87
C THR A 90 -27.38 -2.87 -3.22
N GLU A 91 -27.43 -4.17 -3.47
CA GLU A 91 -26.29 -4.94 -3.93
C GLU A 91 -25.71 -4.39 -5.24
N GLN A 92 -26.60 -3.93 -6.14
CA GLN A 92 -26.24 -3.30 -7.41
C GLN A 92 -25.50 -1.97 -7.22
N GLU A 93 -25.89 -1.16 -6.24
CA GLU A 93 -25.20 0.09 -5.90
C GLU A 93 -23.79 -0.17 -5.37
N LEU A 94 -23.64 -1.18 -4.51
CA LEU A 94 -22.32 -1.57 -4.00
C LEU A 94 -21.43 -2.10 -5.12
N CYS A 95 -21.96 -2.98 -5.98
CA CYS A 95 -21.21 -3.54 -7.11
C CYS A 95 -20.79 -2.47 -8.11
N ARG A 96 -21.65 -1.48 -8.39
CA ARG A 96 -21.33 -0.36 -9.30
C ARG A 96 -20.17 0.49 -8.78
N GLY A 97 -19.95 0.52 -7.47
CA GLY A 97 -18.82 1.22 -6.85
C GLY A 97 -17.48 0.49 -7.01
N LEU A 98 -17.47 -0.79 -7.41
CA LEU A 98 -16.25 -1.57 -7.56
C LEU A 98 -15.56 -1.26 -8.89
N ARG A 99 -14.26 -1.00 -8.83
CA ARG A 99 -13.38 -0.84 -10.00
C ARG A 99 -12.20 -1.80 -9.89
N PHE A 100 -11.80 -2.35 -11.02
CA PHE A 100 -10.61 -3.19 -11.10
C PHE A 100 -9.35 -2.33 -11.06
N CYS A 101 -8.50 -2.56 -10.07
CA CYS A 101 -7.17 -1.95 -10.03
C CYS A 101 -6.12 -2.93 -10.56
N LYS A 102 -5.18 -2.43 -11.37
CA LYS A 102 -4.02 -3.22 -11.80
C LYS A 102 -3.08 -3.43 -10.62
N LYS A 103 -2.32 -4.52 -10.69
CA LYS A 103 -1.23 -4.77 -9.75
C LYS A 103 -0.16 -3.69 -9.88
N ASP A 104 0.38 -3.26 -8.74
CA ASP A 104 1.50 -2.34 -8.67
C ASP A 104 2.78 -2.98 -9.26
N PRO A 105 3.52 -2.32 -10.16
CA PRO A 105 4.75 -2.84 -10.76
C PRO A 105 5.83 -3.23 -9.73
N VAL A 106 5.88 -2.57 -8.56
CA VAL A 106 6.80 -2.92 -7.46
C VAL A 106 6.42 -4.27 -6.87
N ALA A 107 5.11 -4.54 -6.72
CA ALA A 107 4.62 -5.83 -6.25
C ALA A 107 4.88 -6.97 -7.27
N ASP A 108 5.09 -6.67 -8.55
CA ASP A 108 5.44 -7.68 -9.57
C ASP A 108 6.87 -8.20 -9.44
N ARG A 109 7.82 -7.35 -9.03
CA ARG A 109 9.23 -7.76 -8.86
C ARG A 109 9.43 -8.62 -7.61
N VAL A 110 8.65 -8.36 -6.56
CA VAL A 110 8.80 -8.97 -5.24
C VAL A 110 8.02 -10.28 -5.10
N TYR A 111 6.78 -10.31 -5.59
CA TYR A 111 5.82 -11.37 -5.29
C TYR A 111 5.63 -12.37 -6.43
N SER A 112 6.62 -12.53 -7.33
CA SER A 112 6.53 -13.47 -8.45
C SER A 112 6.24 -14.92 -8.00
N TYR A 113 6.54 -15.26 -6.74
CA TYR A 113 6.34 -16.57 -6.13
C TYR A 113 5.04 -16.72 -5.32
N LEU A 114 4.35 -15.62 -4.98
CA LEU A 114 3.25 -15.63 -4.01
C LEU A 114 1.94 -15.18 -4.67
N LYS A 115 1.20 -16.16 -5.21
CA LYS A 115 -0.14 -16.09 -5.81
C LYS A 115 -0.29 -15.16 -7.03
N LYS A 116 -0.84 -15.72 -8.12
CA LYS A 116 -1.31 -14.94 -9.26
C LYS A 116 -2.47 -14.05 -8.82
N PHE A 117 -2.31 -12.74 -8.98
CA PHE A 117 -3.44 -11.81 -8.88
C PHE A 117 -4.36 -12.04 -10.08
N PRO A 118 -5.69 -12.02 -9.89
CA PRO A 118 -6.61 -12.25 -10.99
C PRO A 118 -6.47 -11.15 -12.03
N LEU A 119 -6.45 -11.55 -13.30
CA LEU A 119 -6.55 -10.63 -14.42
C LEU A 119 -7.95 -9.98 -14.45
N PHE A 120 -8.11 -8.89 -15.20
CA PHE A 120 -9.38 -8.17 -15.31
C PHE A 120 -10.58 -9.10 -15.63
N GLU A 121 -10.42 -10.01 -16.58
CA GLU A 121 -11.48 -10.97 -16.96
C GLU A 121 -11.78 -11.98 -15.85
N GLU A 122 -10.75 -12.42 -15.11
CA GLU A 122 -10.92 -13.33 -13.98
C GLU A 122 -11.61 -12.62 -12.81
N ALA A 123 -11.24 -11.37 -12.53
CA ALA A 123 -11.90 -10.53 -11.53
C ALA A 123 -13.38 -10.31 -11.87
N ASN A 124 -13.71 -10.01 -13.14
CA ASN A 124 -15.09 -9.94 -13.61
C ASN A 124 -15.84 -11.24 -13.40
N THR A 125 -15.21 -12.38 -13.73
CA THR A 125 -15.81 -13.70 -13.53
C THR A 125 -16.11 -13.98 -12.05
N ILE A 126 -15.20 -13.59 -11.14
CA ILE A 126 -15.39 -13.73 -9.69
C ILE A 126 -16.55 -12.84 -9.23
N VAL A 127 -16.58 -11.58 -9.64
CA VAL A 127 -17.64 -10.64 -9.29
C VAL A 127 -19.00 -11.14 -9.81
N GLN A 128 -19.07 -11.62 -11.04
CA GLN A 128 -20.31 -12.20 -11.60
C GLN A 128 -20.76 -13.47 -10.88
N LYS A 129 -19.86 -14.30 -10.37
CA LYS A 129 -20.22 -15.48 -9.57
C LYS A 129 -20.83 -15.11 -8.22
N LEU A 130 -20.33 -14.05 -7.60
CA LEU A 130 -20.86 -13.55 -6.32
C LEU A 130 -22.14 -12.73 -6.54
N TRP A 131 -22.19 -12.00 -7.66
CA TRP A 131 -23.24 -11.06 -8.03
C TRP A 131 -23.68 -11.27 -9.49
N PRO A 132 -24.58 -12.23 -9.77
CA PRO A 132 -24.95 -12.58 -11.15
C PRO A 132 -25.52 -11.43 -11.98
N ASP A 133 -26.24 -10.50 -11.33
CA ASP A 133 -26.87 -9.34 -11.97
C ASP A 133 -25.94 -8.11 -12.03
N SER A 134 -24.67 -8.25 -11.65
CA SER A 134 -23.71 -7.15 -11.69
C SER A 134 -23.31 -6.77 -13.11
N VAL A 135 -23.05 -5.48 -13.31
CA VAL A 135 -22.38 -5.00 -14.52
C VAL A 135 -20.90 -5.35 -14.48
N PRO A 136 -20.23 -5.52 -15.65
CA PRO A 136 -18.78 -5.70 -15.69
C PRO A 136 -18.05 -4.56 -14.96
N LEU A 137 -16.96 -4.91 -14.26
CA LEU A 137 -16.10 -3.96 -13.58
C LEU A 137 -15.55 -2.94 -14.58
N GLN A 138 -15.43 -1.70 -14.14
CA GLN A 138 -14.65 -0.69 -14.85
C GLN A 138 -13.18 -0.82 -14.44
N LYS A 139 -12.26 -0.54 -15.37
CA LYS A 139 -10.83 -0.44 -15.04
C LYS A 139 -10.57 0.89 -14.33
N PHE A 140 -9.77 0.84 -13.28
CA PHE A 140 -9.23 2.00 -12.64
C PHE A 140 -8.01 2.50 -13.42
N GLU A 141 -8.05 3.75 -13.87
CA GLU A 141 -6.94 4.40 -14.56
C GLU A 141 -6.26 5.31 -13.53
N GLY A 142 -5.04 4.96 -13.11
CA GLY A 142 -4.35 5.56 -11.96
C GLY A 142 -4.13 7.09 -11.99
N SER A 143 -4.59 7.81 -13.02
CA SER A 143 -4.70 9.27 -13.01
C SER A 143 -5.66 9.81 -11.95
N ASP A 144 -6.52 8.96 -11.38
CA ASP A 144 -7.41 9.37 -10.28
C ASP A 144 -6.64 9.61 -8.96
N PHE A 145 -5.40 9.13 -8.82
CA PHE A 145 -4.62 9.19 -7.57
C PHE A 145 -3.11 9.34 -7.81
N HIS A 146 -2.58 10.56 -7.66
CA HIS A 146 -1.15 10.82 -7.56
C HIS A 146 -0.60 10.31 -6.21
N ILE A 147 -0.39 9.00 -6.07
CA ILE A 147 0.15 8.41 -4.83
C ILE A 147 1.67 8.24 -4.88
N TYR A 148 2.26 8.21 -6.07
CA TYR A 148 3.71 8.11 -6.23
C TYR A 148 4.24 9.35 -6.95
N LYS A 149 5.09 10.13 -6.27
CA LYS A 149 6.16 10.82 -7.00
C LYS A 149 7.06 9.70 -7.48
N GLU A 150 7.29 9.61 -8.79
CA GLU A 150 8.38 8.77 -9.28
C GLU A 150 9.66 9.31 -8.64
N ASP A 151 10.40 8.47 -7.93
CA ASP A 151 11.71 8.86 -7.40
C ASP A 151 12.54 9.40 -8.55
N THR A 152 13.03 10.62 -8.36
CA THR A 152 13.81 11.31 -9.37
C THR A 152 15.09 10.53 -9.65
N GLU A 153 15.62 10.61 -10.87
CA GLU A 153 16.90 9.95 -11.18
C GLU A 153 18.04 10.44 -10.27
N GLU A 154 17.92 11.65 -9.70
CA GLU A 154 18.82 12.17 -8.66
C GLU A 154 18.73 11.35 -7.36
N GLU A 155 17.53 11.09 -6.82
CA GLU A 155 17.35 10.29 -5.60
C GLU A 155 17.84 8.84 -5.77
N LYS A 156 17.65 8.27 -6.97
CA LYS A 156 18.19 6.94 -7.30
C LYS A 156 19.71 6.92 -7.46
N GLU A 157 20.32 8.04 -7.86
CA GLU A 157 21.76 8.16 -7.98
C GLU A 157 22.43 8.41 -6.62
N GLU A 158 21.73 9.10 -5.71
CA GLU A 158 22.15 9.34 -4.33
C GLU A 158 22.16 8.03 -3.52
N GLU A 159 21.09 7.21 -3.57
CA GLU A 159 21.09 5.87 -2.96
C GLU A 159 22.23 4.97 -3.48
N ARG A 160 22.59 5.09 -4.78
CA ARG A 160 23.70 4.34 -5.37
C ARG A 160 25.07 4.82 -4.92
N ARG A 161 25.20 6.09 -4.54
CA ARG A 161 26.45 6.66 -4.01
C ARG A 161 26.61 6.29 -2.54
N GLU A 162 25.55 6.44 -1.74
CA GLU A 162 25.57 6.08 -0.32
C GLU A 162 25.86 4.58 -0.12
N GLY A 163 25.21 3.68 -0.88
CA GLY A 163 25.49 2.25 -0.81
C GLY A 163 26.87 1.82 -1.37
N ARG A 164 27.57 2.72 -2.07
CA ARG A 164 28.95 2.48 -2.53
C ARG A 164 29.97 2.90 -1.46
N ASP A 165 29.72 4.02 -0.80
CA ASP A 165 30.61 4.56 0.22
C ASP A 165 30.62 3.66 1.48
N GLU A 166 29.47 3.10 1.89
CA GLU A 166 29.39 2.12 2.99
C GLU A 166 30.14 0.82 2.70
N ARG A 167 30.20 0.41 1.42
CA ARG A 167 30.91 -0.80 0.97
C ARG A 167 32.43 -0.60 0.92
N GLU A 168 32.89 0.61 0.64
CA GLU A 168 34.31 0.95 0.68
C GLU A 168 34.83 1.15 2.11
N GLU A 169 33.97 1.60 3.04
CA GLU A 169 34.34 1.80 4.45
C GLU A 169 34.50 0.45 5.17
N THR A 170 33.57 -0.49 4.93
CA THR A 170 33.64 -1.87 5.47
C THR A 170 34.83 -2.68 4.93
N GLU A 171 35.25 -2.46 3.67
CA GLU A 171 36.45 -3.11 3.11
C GLU A 171 37.77 -2.54 3.65
N ARG A 172 37.78 -1.31 4.18
CA ARG A 172 38.96 -0.71 4.81
C ARG A 172 39.14 -1.17 6.24
N GLU A 173 38.06 -1.27 7.01
CA GLU A 173 38.11 -1.75 8.39
C GLU A 173 38.55 -3.22 8.47
N GLY A 174 38.14 -4.06 7.51
CA GLY A 174 38.57 -5.47 7.44
C GLY A 174 40.04 -5.71 7.06
N LYS A 175 40.79 -4.67 6.65
CA LYS A 175 42.23 -4.77 6.30
C LYS A 175 43.16 -4.20 7.35
N GLU A 176 42.66 -3.50 8.37
CA GLU A 176 43.49 -2.98 9.46
C GLU A 176 43.59 -3.96 10.66
N GLU A 177 42.88 -5.10 10.62
CA GLU A 177 42.90 -6.12 11.68
C GLU A 177 43.72 -7.40 11.35
N GLU A 178 44.53 -7.44 10.28
CA GLU A 178 45.42 -8.58 9.94
C GLU A 178 46.93 -8.29 10.14
#